data_AF-A0AA39LXC8-F1
#
_entry.id   AF-A0AA39LXC8-F1
#
_cell.length_a   1.000
_cell.length_b   1.000
_cell.length_c   1.000
_cell.angle_alpha   90.00
_cell.angle_beta   90.00
_cell.angle_gamma   90.00
#
_symmetry.space_group_name_H-M   'P 1'
#
loop_
_entity.id
_entity.type
_entity.pdbx_description
1 polymer ?
#
loop_
_entity_poly.entity_id
_entity_poly.type
_entity_poly.pdbx_seq_one_letter_code
_entity_poly.pdbx_strand_id
1 'polypeptide(L)'
;MTKKKRRRRSENNWEPSEEKSQAKRRRKSADSTGSILKEFLDDLAVDDTLADVAERVDGLLEAVVSNVVKLTYIKTRLELCTCDSSLFEKYSEAILQNVQLLPTLAECFPNTFLKFVDVLAPFLSVSAIDKTVLACLLSAFENSLSTLSELSVEVMQSLDRVLIPHLHTSDAEGNFPALQCYVALKSHGNLSAKLFKLFATFLRGANMARLAFEFRSDKSKKIKSQHLNSPTLNTMLGLLGRIGSYFDIDLHLTFWRHGRGAIHRYEGKPFFADARDLFEFFAFSRESPHSLAAFEALGYLTAPHPQLLMDDPLRKTYSTLLTPENVEDMPMKIQTLRNLNLFVDRQSSQSGGRNPVMRELLVTIQIYWEAVKNLIFSSDAALRLSAAKFATNVISRRLVVPHNSAPLLIAMASDVFLTKFYNTRYVEKYLECEGTEQG
;
A
#
# COMPACT_ATOMS: atom_id res chain seq x y z
N MET A 1 -7.06 27.59 68.71
CA MET A 1 -6.54 28.01 67.39
C MET A 1 -5.73 26.87 66.78
N THR A 2 -6.33 26.07 65.91
CA THR A 2 -5.62 25.03 65.13
C THR A 2 -6.30 24.94 63.75
N LYS A 3 -5.58 25.36 62.71
CA LYS A 3 -6.08 25.47 61.32
C LYS A 3 -6.11 24.09 60.64
N LYS A 4 -7.31 23.65 60.26
CA LYS A 4 -7.59 22.44 59.48
C LYS A 4 -7.40 22.73 57.99
N LYS A 5 -6.43 22.08 57.34
CA LYS A 5 -6.07 22.26 55.91
C LYS A 5 -7.01 21.41 55.04
N ARG A 6 -7.96 22.06 54.35
CA ARG A 6 -8.85 21.47 53.33
C ARG A 6 -8.02 21.07 52.10
N ARG A 7 -8.03 19.78 51.73
CA ARG A 7 -7.61 19.29 50.42
C ARG A 7 -8.83 19.31 49.48
N ARG A 8 -8.76 20.07 48.39
CA ARG A 8 -9.67 19.97 47.23
C ARG A 8 -9.16 18.84 46.33
N ARG A 9 -9.99 17.83 46.09
CA ARG A 9 -9.85 16.89 44.97
C ARG A 9 -10.52 17.55 43.75
N SER A 10 -9.80 17.66 42.64
CA SER A 10 -10.37 17.97 41.32
C SER A 10 -10.77 16.65 40.66
N GLU A 11 -12.06 16.42 40.55
CA GLU A 11 -12.64 15.45 39.62
C GLU A 11 -12.61 16.09 38.22
N ASN A 12 -11.78 15.54 37.34
CA ASN A 12 -11.92 15.72 35.89
C ASN A 12 -12.20 14.34 35.31
N ASN A 13 -13.49 13.98 35.24
CA ASN A 13 -13.96 12.95 34.33
C ASN A 13 -13.80 13.46 32.91
N TRP A 14 -12.79 12.97 32.21
CA TRP A 14 -12.71 13.04 30.75
C TRP A 14 -13.35 11.76 30.20
N GLU A 15 -14.59 11.87 29.76
CA GLU A 15 -15.20 10.88 28.87
C GLU A 15 -14.50 10.93 27.50
N PRO A 16 -13.95 9.82 26.97
CA PRO A 16 -13.51 9.78 25.60
C PRO A 16 -14.73 9.60 24.69
N SER A 17 -15.20 10.73 24.15
CA SER A 17 -16.07 10.91 22.96
C SER A 17 -16.58 9.63 22.28
N GLU A 18 -17.87 9.33 22.45
CA GLU A 18 -18.61 8.32 21.69
C GLU A 18 -18.53 8.52 20.15
N GLU A 19 -18.21 9.73 19.68
CA GLU A 19 -17.98 10.05 18.25
C GLU A 19 -16.83 9.28 17.61
N LYS A 20 -15.72 9.02 18.33
CA LYS A 20 -14.61 8.21 17.79
C LYS A 20 -14.95 6.72 17.72
N SER A 21 -15.87 6.26 18.57
CA SER A 21 -16.38 4.89 18.57
C SER A 21 -17.44 4.67 17.48
N GLN A 22 -18.23 5.70 17.14
CA GLN A 22 -19.20 5.67 16.05
C GLN A 22 -18.52 5.78 14.67
N ALA A 23 -17.52 6.65 14.50
CA ALA A 23 -16.74 6.74 13.25
C ALA A 23 -15.99 5.43 12.93
N LYS A 24 -15.55 4.70 13.96
CA LYS A 24 -14.85 3.41 13.83
C LYS A 24 -15.79 2.22 13.61
N ARG A 25 -17.07 2.33 14.02
CA ARG A 25 -18.13 1.36 13.67
C ARG A 25 -18.65 1.55 12.24
N ARG A 26 -18.72 2.79 11.73
CA ARG A 26 -19.13 3.09 10.35
C ARG A 26 -18.15 2.56 9.30
N ARG A 27 -16.84 2.58 9.57
CA ARG A 27 -15.84 1.96 8.68
C ARG A 27 -15.92 0.43 8.65
N LYS A 28 -16.42 -0.21 9.71
CA LYS A 28 -16.55 -1.68 9.81
C LYS A 28 -17.73 -2.25 9.02
N SER A 29 -18.79 -1.48 8.77
CA SER A 29 -19.83 -1.95 7.84
C SER A 29 -19.38 -1.77 6.39
N ALA A 30 -18.54 -0.79 6.07
CA ALA A 30 -18.12 -0.52 4.68
C ALA A 30 -17.36 -1.69 4.04
N ASP A 31 -16.45 -2.38 4.74
CA ASP A 31 -15.68 -3.50 4.17
C ASP A 31 -16.54 -4.76 3.94
N SER A 32 -17.48 -5.08 4.84
CA SER A 32 -18.40 -6.21 4.63
C SER A 32 -19.49 -5.91 3.59
N THR A 33 -19.93 -4.65 3.53
CA THR A 33 -20.95 -4.21 2.55
C THR A 33 -20.33 -4.08 1.16
N GLY A 34 -19.06 -3.67 1.06
CA GLY A 34 -18.30 -3.62 -0.20
C GLY A 34 -18.10 -5.01 -0.81
N SER A 35 -17.85 -6.04 0.01
CA SER A 35 -17.75 -7.42 -0.47
C SER A 35 -19.08 -7.98 -1.01
N ILE A 36 -20.19 -7.71 -0.31
CA ILE A 36 -21.54 -8.17 -0.75
C ILE A 36 -21.99 -7.41 -2.00
N LEU A 37 -21.74 -6.08 -2.03
CA LEU A 37 -22.05 -5.28 -3.21
C LEU A 37 -21.22 -5.75 -4.41
N LYS A 38 -19.94 -6.07 -4.21
CA LYS A 38 -19.08 -6.60 -5.26
C LYS A 38 -19.59 -7.94 -5.79
N GLU A 39 -19.91 -8.91 -4.92
CA GLU A 39 -20.52 -10.18 -5.35
C GLU A 39 -21.79 -9.95 -6.18
N PHE A 40 -22.67 -9.05 -5.73
CA PHE A 40 -23.88 -8.70 -6.47
C PHE A 40 -23.59 -8.06 -7.84
N LEU A 41 -22.59 -7.18 -7.94
CA LEU A 41 -22.20 -6.54 -9.19
C LEU A 41 -21.49 -7.50 -10.15
N ASP A 42 -20.69 -8.42 -9.62
CA ASP A 42 -20.04 -9.47 -10.39
C ASP A 42 -21.09 -10.45 -10.96
N ASP A 43 -22.10 -10.83 -10.17
CA ASP A 43 -23.23 -11.64 -10.64
C ASP A 43 -24.00 -10.95 -11.77
N LEU A 44 -24.17 -9.62 -11.69
CA LEU A 44 -24.79 -8.82 -12.75
C LEU A 44 -23.93 -8.70 -14.02
N ALA A 45 -22.60 -8.77 -13.89
CA ALA A 45 -21.67 -8.64 -15.01
C ALA A 45 -21.57 -9.93 -15.85
N VAL A 46 -21.90 -11.09 -15.27
CA VAL A 46 -21.84 -12.40 -15.94
C VAL A 46 -23.10 -12.67 -16.78
N ASP A 47 -24.21 -12.00 -16.49
CA ASP A 47 -25.48 -12.21 -17.18
C ASP A 47 -25.60 -11.33 -18.44
N ASP A 48 -24.98 -11.77 -19.54
CA ASP A 48 -24.96 -11.12 -20.87
C ASP A 48 -26.36 -10.90 -21.50
N THR A 49 -27.44 -11.31 -20.83
CA THR A 49 -28.79 -11.38 -21.40
C THR A 49 -29.65 -10.13 -21.21
N LEU A 50 -29.18 -9.11 -20.51
CA LEU A 50 -29.96 -7.90 -20.23
C LEU A 50 -29.28 -6.62 -20.72
N ALA A 51 -29.58 -6.22 -21.96
CA ALA A 51 -29.26 -4.88 -22.47
C ALA A 51 -29.74 -3.76 -21.52
N ASP A 52 -30.87 -3.99 -20.83
CA ASP A 52 -31.43 -3.12 -19.80
C ASP A 52 -30.52 -2.95 -18.56
N VAL A 53 -29.70 -3.95 -18.23
CA VAL A 53 -28.75 -3.89 -17.10
C VAL A 53 -27.55 -3.03 -17.49
N ALA A 54 -27.03 -3.17 -18.70
CA ALA A 54 -25.95 -2.33 -19.20
C ALA A 54 -26.34 -0.84 -19.22
N GLU A 55 -27.55 -0.50 -19.66
CA GLU A 55 -28.06 0.88 -19.64
C GLU A 55 -28.20 1.43 -18.20
N ARG A 56 -28.67 0.60 -17.26
CA ARG A 56 -28.77 1.00 -15.84
C ARG A 56 -27.41 1.19 -15.19
N VAL A 57 -26.42 0.36 -15.53
CA VAL A 57 -25.03 0.48 -15.05
C VAL A 57 -24.39 1.74 -15.62
N ASP A 58 -24.57 2.03 -16.92
CA ASP A 58 -24.15 3.28 -17.54
C ASP A 58 -24.75 4.49 -16.79
N GLY A 59 -26.06 4.49 -16.52
CA GLY A 59 -26.73 5.55 -15.77
C GLY A 59 -26.27 5.68 -14.31
N LEU A 60 -25.95 4.57 -13.64
CA LEU A 60 -25.39 4.57 -12.30
C LEU A 60 -23.98 5.18 -12.28
N LEU A 61 -23.12 4.77 -13.21
CA LEU A 61 -21.76 5.32 -13.35
C LEU A 61 -21.82 6.81 -13.69
N GLU A 62 -22.70 7.23 -14.59
CA GLU A 62 -22.91 8.64 -14.91
C GLU A 62 -23.33 9.45 -13.67
N ALA A 63 -24.24 8.93 -12.85
CA ALA A 63 -24.67 9.58 -11.62
C ALA A 63 -23.52 9.72 -10.60
N VAL A 64 -22.68 8.69 -10.44
CA VAL A 64 -21.51 8.73 -9.55
C VAL A 64 -20.45 9.68 -10.08
N VAL A 65 -20.19 9.71 -11.39
CA VAL A 65 -19.27 10.67 -12.02
C VAL A 65 -19.79 12.10 -11.88
N SER A 66 -21.09 12.34 -12.09
CA SER A 66 -21.74 13.64 -11.87
C SER A 66 -21.55 14.12 -10.42
N ASN A 67 -21.59 13.19 -9.46
CA ASN A 67 -21.35 13.47 -8.05
C ASN A 67 -19.90 13.93 -7.77
N VAL A 68 -18.89 13.39 -8.48
CA VAL A 68 -17.50 13.89 -8.40
C VAL A 68 -17.41 15.35 -8.88
N VAL A 69 -18.07 15.65 -10.02
CA VAL A 69 -18.11 17.01 -10.57
C VAL A 69 -18.77 17.98 -9.58
N LYS A 70 -19.92 17.59 -9.02
CA LYS A 70 -20.66 18.38 -8.04
C LYS A 70 -19.84 18.66 -6.78
N LEU A 71 -19.16 17.66 -6.23
CA LEU A 71 -18.29 17.85 -5.06
C LEU A 71 -17.20 18.89 -5.31
N THR A 72 -16.55 18.81 -6.46
CA THR A 72 -15.48 19.75 -6.84
C THR A 72 -16.04 21.18 -6.99
N TYR A 73 -17.20 21.31 -7.63
CA TYR A 73 -17.88 22.60 -7.77
C TYR A 73 -18.30 23.19 -6.41
N ILE A 74 -18.89 22.39 -5.53
CA ILE A 74 -19.34 22.80 -4.20
C ILE A 74 -18.14 23.28 -3.37
N LYS A 75 -17.03 22.52 -3.39
CA LYS A 75 -15.81 22.89 -2.68
C LYS A 75 -15.27 24.24 -3.16
N THR A 76 -15.17 24.42 -4.48
CA THR A 76 -14.73 25.69 -5.07
C THR A 76 -15.64 26.84 -4.67
N ARG A 77 -16.96 26.62 -4.59
CA ARG A 77 -17.91 27.64 -4.12
C ARG A 77 -17.76 27.98 -2.64
N LEU A 78 -17.51 27.00 -1.77
CA LEU A 78 -17.30 27.24 -0.33
C LEU A 78 -16.05 28.08 -0.07
N GLU A 79 -15.01 27.91 -0.87
CA GLU A 79 -13.80 28.72 -0.78
C GLU A 79 -14.04 30.18 -1.19
N LEU A 80 -15.01 30.44 -2.09
CA LEU A 80 -15.32 31.76 -2.63
C LEU A 80 -16.42 32.51 -1.86
N CYS A 81 -17.42 31.78 -1.36
CA CYS A 81 -18.57 32.34 -0.67
C CYS A 81 -18.50 31.91 0.79
N THR A 82 -18.24 32.85 1.71
CA THR A 82 -18.25 32.64 3.16
C THR A 82 -19.63 32.23 3.66
N CYS A 83 -20.05 31.01 3.36
CA CYS A 83 -21.36 30.44 3.67
C CYS A 83 -21.28 29.53 4.90
N ASP A 84 -22.45 29.28 5.50
CA ASP A 84 -22.60 28.49 6.72
C ASP A 84 -22.26 27.01 6.46
N SER A 85 -21.09 26.56 6.94
CA SER A 85 -20.42 25.31 6.55
C SER A 85 -21.17 24.02 6.92
N SER A 86 -22.02 24.05 7.95
CA SER A 86 -22.53 22.83 8.61
C SER A 86 -23.52 21.99 7.77
N LEU A 87 -24.37 22.62 6.96
CA LEU A 87 -25.28 21.91 6.05
C LEU A 87 -24.54 21.38 4.81
N PHE A 88 -23.50 22.08 4.37
CA PHE A 88 -22.68 21.67 3.24
C PHE A 88 -21.78 20.50 3.59
N GLU A 89 -21.23 20.45 4.80
CA GLU A 89 -20.43 19.32 5.28
C GLU A 89 -21.24 18.01 5.20
N LYS A 90 -22.47 18.00 5.72
CA LYS A 90 -23.35 16.82 5.67
C LYS A 90 -23.70 16.39 4.24
N TYR A 91 -23.96 17.36 3.36
CA TYR A 91 -24.25 17.08 1.95
C TYR A 91 -23.02 16.53 1.21
N SER A 92 -21.84 17.10 1.49
CA SER A 92 -20.57 16.63 0.92
C SER A 92 -20.20 15.23 1.42
N GLU A 93 -20.48 14.89 2.68
CA GLU A 93 -20.26 13.56 3.24
C GLU A 93 -21.13 12.51 2.55
N ALA A 94 -22.42 12.82 2.32
CA ALA A 94 -23.33 11.92 1.61
C ALA A 94 -22.89 11.68 0.15
N ILE A 95 -22.45 12.73 -0.56
CA ILE A 95 -21.94 12.56 -1.92
C ILE A 95 -20.61 11.80 -1.92
N LEU A 96 -19.73 12.05 -0.95
CA LEU A 96 -18.45 11.35 -0.83
C LEU A 96 -18.64 9.84 -0.65
N GLN A 97 -19.65 9.41 0.12
CA GLN A 97 -20.02 8.00 0.25
C GLN A 97 -20.41 7.36 -1.10
N ASN A 98 -21.09 8.11 -1.96
CA ASN A 98 -21.40 7.62 -3.32
C ASN A 98 -20.15 7.53 -4.20
N VAL A 99 -19.22 8.49 -4.08
CA VAL A 99 -17.95 8.47 -4.83
C VAL A 99 -17.04 7.32 -4.39
N GLN A 100 -17.14 6.86 -3.14
CA GLN A 100 -16.43 5.68 -2.66
C GLN A 100 -16.86 4.37 -3.34
N LEU A 101 -18.00 4.36 -4.05
CA LEU A 101 -18.42 3.22 -4.89
C LEU A 101 -17.70 3.15 -6.23
N LEU A 102 -17.09 4.27 -6.67
CA LEU A 102 -16.50 4.37 -8.00
C LEU A 102 -15.39 3.33 -8.27
N PRO A 103 -14.47 3.02 -7.34
CA PRO A 103 -13.47 1.98 -7.56
C PRO A 103 -14.07 0.60 -7.82
N THR A 104 -15.11 0.22 -7.08
CA THR A 104 -15.79 -1.07 -7.24
C THR A 104 -16.53 -1.13 -8.56
N LEU A 105 -17.25 -0.06 -8.93
CA LEU A 105 -17.93 0.03 -10.23
C LEU A 105 -16.94 -0.03 -11.40
N ALA A 106 -15.78 0.61 -11.28
CA ALA A 106 -14.73 0.59 -12.30
C ALA A 106 -14.05 -0.78 -12.42
N GLU A 107 -14.02 -1.57 -11.34
CA GLU A 107 -13.52 -2.95 -11.34
C GLU A 107 -14.49 -3.89 -12.08
N CYS A 108 -15.78 -3.83 -11.76
CA CYS A 108 -16.80 -4.70 -12.36
C CYS A 108 -17.15 -4.29 -13.80
N PHE A 109 -17.12 -2.98 -14.13
CA PHE A 109 -17.53 -2.45 -15.44
C PHE A 109 -16.47 -1.54 -16.08
N PRO A 110 -15.27 -2.06 -16.38
CA PRO A 110 -14.15 -1.25 -16.85
C PRO A 110 -14.41 -0.57 -18.19
N ASN A 111 -15.08 -1.25 -19.12
CA ASN A 111 -15.42 -0.72 -20.44
C ASN A 111 -16.41 0.46 -20.36
N THR A 112 -17.38 0.41 -19.45
CA THR A 112 -18.29 1.53 -19.23
C THR A 112 -17.57 2.69 -18.56
N PHE A 113 -16.73 2.41 -17.55
CA PHE A 113 -15.96 3.44 -16.86
C PHE A 113 -15.07 4.25 -17.83
N LEU A 114 -14.48 3.59 -18.84
CA LEU A 114 -13.65 4.25 -19.87
C LEU A 114 -14.36 5.41 -20.58
N LYS A 115 -15.69 5.35 -20.77
CA LYS A 115 -16.48 6.43 -21.38
C LYS A 115 -16.37 7.75 -20.61
N PHE A 116 -16.05 7.68 -19.32
CA PHE A 116 -15.95 8.83 -18.42
C PHE A 116 -14.51 9.27 -18.13
N VAL A 117 -13.49 8.58 -18.66
CA VAL A 117 -12.08 8.89 -18.39
C VAL A 117 -11.73 10.32 -18.80
N ASP A 118 -12.19 10.77 -19.96
CA ASP A 118 -11.93 12.15 -20.42
C ASP A 118 -12.62 13.21 -19.56
N VAL A 119 -13.75 12.86 -18.94
CA VAL A 119 -14.45 13.72 -17.98
C VAL A 119 -13.71 13.76 -16.64
N LEU A 120 -13.18 12.62 -16.18
CA LEU A 120 -12.53 12.47 -14.89
C LEU A 120 -11.05 12.91 -14.87
N ALA A 121 -10.33 12.77 -15.98
CA ALA A 121 -8.90 13.08 -16.06
C ALA A 121 -8.56 14.55 -15.71
N PRO A 122 -9.35 15.57 -16.09
CA PRO A 122 -9.13 16.95 -15.66
C PRO A 122 -9.14 17.12 -14.14
N PHE A 123 -9.99 16.36 -13.42
CA PHE A 123 -10.12 16.44 -11.96
C PHE A 123 -8.87 15.95 -11.24
N LEU A 124 -8.15 14.99 -11.82
CA LEU A 124 -6.84 14.62 -11.30
C LEU A 124 -5.87 15.81 -11.39
N SER A 125 -5.97 16.70 -12.38
CA SER A 125 -5.04 17.84 -12.51
C SER A 125 -5.34 19.01 -11.57
N VAL A 126 -6.48 19.01 -10.87
CA VAL A 126 -6.91 20.12 -10.00
C VAL A 126 -6.31 19.99 -8.60
N SER A 127 -5.45 20.94 -8.21
CA SER A 127 -4.79 20.94 -6.89
C SER A 127 -5.76 21.10 -5.70
N ALA A 128 -6.98 21.57 -5.94
CA ALA A 128 -7.99 21.82 -4.92
C ALA A 128 -8.86 20.59 -4.58
N ILE A 129 -8.67 19.44 -5.25
CA ILE A 129 -9.53 18.29 -5.00
C ILE A 129 -9.30 17.67 -3.61
N ASP A 130 -10.36 17.13 -3.02
CA ASP A 130 -10.26 16.40 -1.75
C ASP A 130 -9.38 15.16 -1.91
N LYS A 131 -8.48 14.91 -0.95
CA LYS A 131 -7.54 13.76 -1.02
C LYS A 131 -8.27 12.42 -1.08
N THR A 132 -9.43 12.32 -0.45
CA THR A 132 -10.27 11.11 -0.46
C THR A 132 -10.86 10.89 -1.85
N VAL A 133 -11.35 11.95 -2.49
CA VAL A 133 -11.87 11.90 -3.88
C VAL A 133 -10.75 11.54 -4.84
N LEU A 134 -9.57 12.15 -4.70
CA LEU A 134 -8.38 11.81 -5.50
C LEU A 134 -8.01 10.33 -5.36
N ALA A 135 -7.99 9.80 -4.13
CA ALA A 135 -7.71 8.39 -3.88
C ALA A 135 -8.76 7.47 -4.53
N CYS A 136 -10.05 7.81 -4.45
CA CYS A 136 -11.12 7.06 -5.11
C CYS A 136 -10.96 7.07 -6.64
N LEU A 137 -10.65 8.24 -7.22
CA LEU A 137 -10.41 8.35 -8.66
C LEU A 137 -9.22 7.49 -9.09
N LEU A 138 -8.07 7.62 -8.43
CA LEU A 138 -6.88 6.85 -8.75
C LEU A 138 -7.11 5.33 -8.59
N SER A 139 -7.85 4.91 -7.57
CA SER A 139 -8.21 3.50 -7.39
C SER A 139 -9.17 3.00 -8.49
N ALA A 140 -10.13 3.83 -8.94
CA ALA A 140 -10.99 3.50 -10.08
C ALA A 140 -10.19 3.38 -11.39
N PHE A 141 -9.21 4.27 -11.60
CA PHE A 141 -8.26 4.16 -12.71
C PHE A 141 -7.44 2.88 -12.62
N GLU A 142 -6.85 2.55 -11.47
CA GLU A 142 -6.09 1.31 -11.29
C GLU A 142 -6.92 0.06 -11.65
N ASN A 143 -8.12 -0.06 -11.08
CA ASN A 143 -8.99 -1.21 -11.28
C ASN A 143 -9.40 -1.37 -12.75
N SER A 144 -9.81 -0.28 -13.40
CA SER A 144 -10.19 -0.31 -14.81
C SER A 144 -9.00 -0.58 -15.74
N LEU A 145 -7.84 0.03 -15.49
CA LEU A 145 -6.65 -0.16 -16.34
C LEU A 145 -6.11 -1.59 -16.27
N SER A 146 -6.27 -2.27 -15.14
CA SER A 146 -5.78 -3.65 -14.95
C SER A 146 -6.56 -4.72 -15.72
N THR A 147 -7.83 -4.43 -16.05
CA THR A 147 -8.76 -5.38 -16.69
C THR A 147 -8.85 -5.20 -18.21
N LEU A 148 -8.43 -4.04 -18.72
CA LEU A 148 -8.48 -3.73 -20.14
C LEU A 148 -7.41 -4.51 -20.92
N SER A 149 -7.76 -4.97 -22.12
CA SER A 149 -6.85 -5.69 -23.01
C SER A 149 -5.93 -4.77 -23.82
N GLU A 150 -6.44 -3.65 -24.32
CA GLU A 150 -5.69 -2.70 -25.15
C GLU A 150 -6.10 -1.25 -24.85
N LEU A 151 -5.11 -0.37 -24.67
CA LEU A 151 -5.28 1.07 -24.55
C LEU A 151 -4.63 1.80 -25.73
N SER A 152 -5.27 2.86 -26.21
CA SER A 152 -4.68 3.68 -27.26
C SER A 152 -3.47 4.46 -26.73
N VAL A 153 -2.49 4.70 -27.61
CA VAL A 153 -1.27 5.46 -27.27
C VAL A 153 -1.60 6.88 -26.80
N GLU A 154 -2.66 7.49 -27.33
CA GLU A 154 -3.11 8.83 -26.97
C GLU A 154 -3.64 8.87 -25.53
N VAL A 155 -4.48 7.90 -25.15
CA VAL A 155 -5.00 7.77 -23.77
C VAL A 155 -3.85 7.54 -22.80
N MET A 156 -2.90 6.66 -23.15
CA MET A 156 -1.70 6.43 -22.33
C MET A 156 -0.87 7.71 -22.12
N GLN A 157 -0.67 8.52 -23.17
CA GLN A 157 0.06 9.80 -23.05
C GLN A 157 -0.70 10.83 -22.22
N SER A 158 -2.03 10.86 -22.32
CA SER A 158 -2.89 11.71 -21.50
C SER A 158 -2.81 11.33 -20.02
N LEU A 159 -2.98 10.04 -19.71
CA LEU A 159 -2.85 9.50 -18.37
C LEU A 159 -1.47 9.77 -17.78
N ASP A 160 -0.40 9.59 -18.56
CA ASP A 160 0.97 9.90 -18.12
C ASP A 160 1.15 11.37 -17.69
N ARG A 161 0.59 12.33 -18.46
CA ARG A 161 0.63 13.76 -18.09
C ARG A 161 -0.10 14.03 -16.78
N VAL A 162 -1.18 13.30 -16.53
CA VAL A 162 -2.07 13.49 -15.39
C VAL A 162 -1.56 12.78 -14.13
N LEU A 163 -0.96 11.60 -14.26
CA LEU A 163 -0.51 10.77 -13.14
C LEU A 163 0.84 11.21 -12.56
N ILE A 164 1.77 11.74 -13.38
CA ILE A 164 3.11 12.15 -12.92
C ILE A 164 3.07 13.13 -11.75
N PRO A 165 2.26 14.21 -11.80
CA PRO A 165 2.15 15.14 -10.69
C PRO A 165 1.75 14.46 -9.38
N HIS A 166 1.06 13.32 -9.40
CA HIS A 166 0.60 12.64 -8.18
C HIS A 166 1.52 11.55 -7.67
N LEU A 167 2.61 11.24 -8.38
CA LEU A 167 3.56 10.22 -7.96
C LEU A 167 4.21 10.50 -6.61
N HIS A 168 4.29 11.76 -6.18
CA HIS A 168 4.85 12.13 -4.87
C HIS A 168 3.81 12.13 -3.73
N THR A 169 2.53 11.92 -4.04
CA THR A 169 1.45 11.92 -3.06
C THR A 169 1.27 10.51 -2.51
N SER A 170 1.55 10.34 -1.23
CA SER A 170 1.22 9.11 -0.51
C SER A 170 -0.12 9.24 0.21
N ASP A 171 -0.83 8.12 0.35
CA ASP A 171 -1.98 8.03 1.24
C ASP A 171 -1.56 7.96 2.73
N ALA A 172 -2.54 7.80 3.63
CA ALA A 172 -2.30 7.68 5.07
C ALA A 172 -1.52 6.41 5.47
N GLU A 173 -1.50 5.41 4.60
CA GLU A 173 -0.80 4.13 4.80
C GLU A 173 0.58 4.12 4.14
N GLY A 174 0.95 5.20 3.44
CA GLY A 174 2.21 5.34 2.71
C GLY A 174 2.19 4.74 1.30
N ASN A 175 1.04 4.29 0.80
CA ASN A 175 0.92 3.83 -0.58
C ASN A 175 0.89 5.01 -1.56
N PHE A 176 1.23 4.73 -2.81
CA PHE A 176 1.24 5.72 -3.89
C PHE A 176 0.20 5.31 -4.95
N PRO A 177 -1.07 5.75 -4.82
CA PRO A 177 -2.14 5.30 -5.70
C PRO A 177 -1.84 5.58 -7.20
N ALA A 178 -1.20 6.72 -7.48
CA ALA A 178 -0.76 7.04 -8.84
C ALA A 178 0.27 6.05 -9.38
N LEU A 179 1.16 5.50 -8.53
CA LEU A 179 2.10 4.46 -8.94
C LEU A 179 1.39 3.15 -9.24
N GLN A 180 0.33 2.79 -8.51
CA GLN A 180 -0.44 1.58 -8.82
C GLN A 180 -1.12 1.67 -10.18
N CYS A 181 -1.61 2.85 -10.58
CA CYS A 181 -2.06 3.08 -11.95
C CYS A 181 -0.95 2.78 -12.98
N TYR A 182 0.31 3.17 -12.73
CA TYR A 182 1.43 2.80 -13.61
C TYR A 182 1.72 1.31 -13.63
N VAL A 183 1.53 0.62 -12.49
CA VAL A 183 1.68 -0.84 -12.43
C VAL A 183 0.60 -1.50 -13.29
N ALA A 184 -0.65 -1.03 -13.22
CA ALA A 184 -1.73 -1.49 -14.09
C ALA A 184 -1.43 -1.23 -15.58
N LEU A 185 -0.84 -0.08 -15.91
CA LEU A 185 -0.41 0.25 -17.28
C LEU A 185 0.73 -0.62 -17.81
N LYS A 186 1.42 -1.40 -16.97
CA LYS A 186 2.55 -2.24 -17.39
C LYS A 186 2.14 -3.30 -18.43
N SER A 187 0.93 -3.83 -18.34
CA SER A 187 0.41 -4.85 -19.27
C SER A 187 0.19 -4.32 -20.69
N HIS A 188 -0.03 -3.01 -20.84
CA HIS A 188 -0.36 -2.35 -22.11
C HIS A 188 0.88 -1.98 -22.96
N GLY A 189 2.09 -2.24 -22.47
CA GLY A 189 3.34 -1.88 -23.14
C GLY A 189 3.63 -0.37 -23.12
N ASN A 190 4.76 0.07 -23.70
CA ASN A 190 5.13 1.49 -23.88
C ASN A 190 5.03 2.37 -22.62
N LEU A 191 5.50 1.87 -21.48
CA LEU A 191 5.60 2.66 -20.25
C LEU A 191 6.38 3.96 -20.48
N SER A 192 5.88 5.03 -19.85
CA SER A 192 6.47 6.35 -19.99
C SER A 192 7.92 6.40 -19.51
N ALA A 193 8.79 6.89 -20.37
CA ALA A 193 10.17 7.24 -20.04
C ALA A 193 10.27 8.23 -18.87
N LYS A 194 9.22 9.02 -18.62
CA LYS A 194 9.23 10.03 -17.56
C LYS A 194 9.24 9.40 -16.18
N LEU A 195 8.58 8.25 -15.97
CA LEU A 195 8.64 7.52 -14.70
C LEU A 195 10.07 7.11 -14.37
N PHE A 196 10.79 6.55 -15.35
CA PHE A 196 12.18 6.12 -15.17
C PHE A 196 13.16 7.30 -15.07
N LYS A 197 12.89 8.40 -15.77
CA LYS A 197 13.62 9.66 -15.58
C LYS A 197 13.43 10.22 -14.17
N LEU A 198 12.22 10.12 -13.61
CA LEU A 198 11.92 10.50 -12.23
C LEU A 198 12.67 9.59 -11.25
N PHE A 199 12.64 8.26 -11.47
CA PHE A 199 13.41 7.30 -10.69
C PHE A 199 14.90 7.66 -10.65
N ALA A 200 15.53 7.88 -11.81
CA ALA A 200 16.94 8.26 -11.88
C ALA A 200 17.23 9.60 -11.16
N THR A 201 16.30 10.56 -11.24
CA THR A 201 16.41 11.86 -10.55
C THR A 201 16.34 11.69 -9.04
N PHE A 202 15.41 10.88 -8.53
CA PHE A 202 15.27 10.56 -7.11
C PHE A 202 16.46 9.75 -6.60
N LEU A 203 16.94 8.77 -7.36
CA LEU A 203 18.11 7.98 -6.98
C LEU A 203 19.35 8.87 -6.84
N ARG A 204 19.55 9.81 -7.77
CA ARG A 204 20.61 10.82 -7.67
C ARG A 204 20.42 11.73 -6.45
N GLY A 205 19.21 12.25 -6.22
CA GLY A 205 18.91 13.12 -5.09
C GLY A 205 19.12 12.43 -3.74
N ALA A 206 18.69 11.18 -3.61
CA ALA A 206 18.88 10.37 -2.43
C ALA A 206 20.35 9.98 -2.21
N ASN A 207 21.11 9.68 -3.27
CA ASN A 207 22.56 9.48 -3.17
C ASN A 207 23.30 10.75 -2.73
N MET A 208 22.89 11.94 -3.18
CA MET A 208 23.44 13.19 -2.66
C MET A 208 23.14 13.38 -1.17
N ALA A 209 21.95 12.96 -0.69
CA ALA A 209 21.65 12.93 0.73
C ALA A 209 22.51 11.91 1.49
N ARG A 210 22.74 10.71 0.93
CA ARG A 210 23.65 9.70 1.48
C ARG A 210 25.04 10.26 1.72
N LEU A 211 25.63 10.85 0.68
CA LEU A 211 26.97 11.46 0.76
C LEU A 211 27.00 12.62 1.78
N ALA A 212 25.98 13.48 1.80
CA ALA A 212 25.88 14.55 2.80
C ALA A 212 25.79 14.00 4.24
N PHE A 213 25.13 12.86 4.45
CA PHE A 213 25.06 12.19 5.74
C PHE A 213 26.41 11.61 6.13
N GLU A 214 27.06 10.89 5.22
CA GLU A 214 28.36 10.23 5.44
C GLU A 214 29.46 11.23 5.81
N PHE A 215 29.52 12.36 5.11
CA PHE A 215 30.53 13.39 5.34
C PHE A 215 30.08 14.49 6.33
N ARG A 216 29.03 14.27 7.13
CA ARG A 216 28.51 15.30 8.06
C ARG A 216 29.53 15.73 9.14
N SER A 217 30.39 14.80 9.56
CA SER A 217 31.42 15.01 10.58
C SER A 217 32.73 15.53 10.00
N ASP A 218 32.96 15.35 8.69
CA ASP A 218 34.18 15.80 8.02
C ASP A 218 34.06 17.27 7.60
N LYS A 219 34.77 18.15 8.32
CA LYS A 219 34.79 19.59 8.02
C LYS A 219 35.40 19.91 6.66
N SER A 220 36.21 19.02 6.08
CA SER A 220 36.90 19.23 4.81
C SER A 220 36.06 18.86 3.57
N LYS A 221 35.02 18.03 3.74
CA LYS A 221 34.17 17.50 2.65
C LYS A 221 32.68 17.74 2.87
N LYS A 222 32.30 18.96 3.27
CA LYS A 222 30.88 19.30 3.49
C LYS A 222 30.08 19.28 2.19
N ILE A 223 29.40 18.17 1.94
CA ILE A 223 28.41 18.05 0.88
C ILE A 223 27.06 18.54 1.42
N LYS A 224 26.44 19.50 0.73
CA LYS A 224 25.11 20.00 1.07
C LYS A 224 24.06 19.21 0.31
N SER A 225 23.07 18.68 1.04
CA SER A 225 21.85 18.12 0.44
C SER A 225 20.63 18.77 1.07
N GLN A 226 19.74 19.28 0.23
CA GLN A 226 18.44 19.83 0.65
C GLN A 226 17.47 18.75 1.16
N HIS A 227 17.72 17.48 0.84
CA HIS A 227 16.81 16.38 1.17
C HIS A 227 17.17 15.66 2.47
N LEU A 228 18.40 15.80 2.97
CA LEU A 228 18.91 14.98 4.08
C LEU A 228 18.12 15.11 5.40
N ASN A 229 17.48 16.24 5.66
CA ASN A 229 16.66 16.43 6.86
C ASN A 229 15.19 16.63 6.49
N SER A 230 14.80 16.32 5.25
CA SER A 230 13.47 16.57 4.72
C SER A 230 12.64 15.29 4.68
N PRO A 231 11.34 15.33 5.00
CA PRO A 231 10.43 14.19 4.77
C PRO A 231 10.37 13.79 3.29
N THR A 232 10.75 14.69 2.37
CA THR A 232 10.85 14.36 0.93
C THR A 232 11.80 13.19 0.67
N LEU A 233 12.85 13.01 1.47
CA LEU A 233 13.74 11.85 1.31
C LEU A 233 13.03 10.54 1.61
N ASN A 234 12.13 10.49 2.61
CA ASN A 234 11.31 9.30 2.87
C ASN A 234 10.41 8.99 1.66
N THR A 235 9.79 10.01 1.07
CA THR A 235 8.98 9.86 -0.14
C THR A 235 9.82 9.35 -1.32
N MET A 236 11.03 9.88 -1.52
CA MET A 236 11.95 9.40 -2.55
C MET A 236 12.33 7.94 -2.34
N LEU A 237 12.76 7.55 -1.14
CA LEU A 237 13.11 6.17 -0.80
C LEU A 237 11.92 5.23 -1.03
N GLY A 238 10.73 5.60 -0.53
CA GLY A 238 9.51 4.82 -0.68
C GLY A 238 9.10 4.60 -2.14
N LEU A 239 9.27 5.61 -3.00
CA LEU A 239 9.02 5.50 -4.44
C LEU A 239 10.07 4.69 -5.17
N LEU A 240 11.35 4.89 -4.86
CA LEU A 240 12.44 4.10 -5.44
C LEU A 240 12.24 2.60 -5.13
N GLY A 241 11.95 2.25 -3.87
CA GLY A 241 11.71 0.86 -3.47
C GLY A 241 10.52 0.26 -4.22
N ARG A 242 9.38 0.97 -4.27
CA ARG A 242 8.19 0.47 -4.98
C ARG A 242 8.42 0.36 -6.48
N ILE A 243 8.97 1.37 -7.15
CA ILE A 243 9.27 1.29 -8.59
C ILE A 243 10.21 0.10 -8.87
N GLY A 244 11.28 -0.06 -8.09
CA GLY A 244 12.19 -1.20 -8.20
C GLY A 244 11.51 -2.57 -7.99
N SER A 245 10.45 -2.62 -7.18
CA SER A 245 9.67 -3.84 -6.93
C SER A 245 8.69 -4.22 -8.05
N TYR A 246 8.26 -3.25 -8.87
CA TYR A 246 7.25 -3.45 -9.90
C TYR A 246 7.84 -3.49 -11.32
N PHE A 247 8.99 -2.85 -11.54
CA PHE A 247 9.60 -2.68 -12.86
C PHE A 247 11.06 -3.15 -12.86
N ASP A 248 11.50 -3.74 -13.97
CA ASP A 248 12.93 -4.01 -14.19
C ASP A 248 13.62 -2.70 -14.60
N ILE A 249 14.02 -1.92 -13.59
CA ILE A 249 14.58 -0.58 -13.76
C ILE A 249 15.83 -0.57 -14.63
N ASP A 250 16.68 -1.60 -14.54
CA ASP A 250 17.89 -1.70 -15.33
C ASP A 250 17.57 -1.92 -16.80
N LEU A 251 16.62 -2.81 -17.11
CA LEU A 251 16.16 -3.00 -18.48
C LEU A 251 15.61 -1.69 -19.09
N HIS A 252 14.77 -0.98 -18.34
CA HIS A 252 14.14 0.24 -18.84
C HIS A 252 15.12 1.42 -18.98
N LEU A 253 16.07 1.58 -18.05
CA LEU A 253 17.04 2.68 -18.07
C LEU A 253 18.20 2.44 -19.05
N THR A 254 18.64 1.20 -19.24
CA THR A 254 19.68 0.86 -20.24
C THR A 254 19.15 1.01 -21.66
N PHE A 255 17.91 0.55 -21.93
CA PHE A 255 17.24 0.78 -23.21
C PHE A 255 17.14 2.27 -23.55
N TRP A 256 16.92 3.11 -22.53
CA TRP A 256 16.82 4.56 -22.72
C TRP A 256 18.16 5.23 -23.01
N ARG A 257 19.26 4.78 -22.38
CA ARG A 257 20.59 5.36 -22.55
C ARG A 257 21.25 5.03 -23.89
N HIS A 258 20.89 3.92 -24.52
CA HIS A 258 21.63 3.42 -25.70
C HIS A 258 20.82 3.40 -27.00
N GLY A 259 19.54 3.82 -26.97
CA GLY A 259 18.66 3.71 -28.13
C GLY A 259 18.49 2.24 -28.57
N ARG A 260 17.78 2.00 -29.68
CA ARG A 260 17.52 0.65 -30.23
C ARG A 260 18.79 -0.03 -30.81
N GLY A 261 19.94 0.10 -30.15
CA GLY A 261 21.14 -0.71 -30.40
C GLY A 261 21.14 -1.94 -29.49
N ALA A 262 21.75 -3.03 -29.96
CA ALA A 262 21.80 -4.31 -29.26
C ALA A 262 22.12 -4.12 -27.77
N ILE A 263 21.15 -4.48 -26.92
CA ILE A 263 21.30 -4.48 -25.46
C ILE A 263 22.34 -5.56 -25.16
N HIS A 264 23.61 -5.20 -25.09
CA HIS A 264 24.54 -5.97 -24.29
C HIS A 264 23.96 -5.91 -22.88
N ARG A 265 23.44 -7.04 -22.41
CA ARG A 265 23.06 -7.22 -21.01
C ARG A 265 24.31 -6.88 -20.21
N TYR A 266 24.39 -5.67 -19.69
CA TYR A 266 25.34 -5.37 -18.62
C TYR A 266 25.03 -6.39 -17.53
N GLU A 267 25.95 -7.31 -17.28
CA GLU A 267 25.73 -8.44 -16.36
C GLU A 267 25.52 -7.95 -14.92
N GLY A 268 25.98 -6.74 -14.59
CA GLY A 268 25.57 -6.02 -13.39
C GLY A 268 24.28 -5.26 -13.65
N LYS A 269 23.32 -5.36 -12.72
CA LYS A 269 22.13 -4.49 -12.64
C LYS A 269 22.48 -3.21 -11.84
N PRO A 270 23.11 -2.18 -12.44
CA PRO A 270 23.71 -1.08 -11.70
C PRO A 270 22.69 -0.24 -10.93
N PHE A 271 21.51 0.04 -11.49
CA PHE A 271 20.52 0.89 -10.85
C PHE A 271 19.84 0.16 -9.69
N PHE A 272 19.60 -1.14 -9.83
CA PHE A 272 19.15 -1.99 -8.73
C PHE A 272 20.18 -2.07 -7.60
N ALA A 273 21.46 -2.31 -7.93
CA ALA A 273 22.54 -2.35 -6.95
C ALA A 273 22.69 -1.01 -6.22
N ASP A 274 22.73 0.11 -6.95
CA ASP A 274 22.82 1.45 -6.38
C ASP A 274 21.64 1.77 -5.44
N ALA A 275 20.42 1.38 -5.82
CA ALA A 275 19.24 1.57 -4.98
C ALA A 275 19.30 0.70 -3.72
N ARG A 276 19.74 -0.56 -3.85
CA ARG A 276 19.94 -1.46 -2.72
C ARG A 276 20.97 -0.90 -1.74
N ASP A 277 22.15 -0.54 -2.20
CA ASP A 277 23.24 0.01 -1.36
C ASP A 277 22.80 1.28 -0.63
N LEU A 278 22.04 2.14 -1.32
CA LEU A 278 21.43 3.33 -0.74
C LEU A 278 20.45 2.98 0.40
N PHE A 279 19.58 2.01 0.19
CA PHE A 279 18.60 1.60 1.20
C PHE A 279 19.27 0.92 2.39
N GLU A 280 20.21 0.00 2.16
CA GLU A 280 20.97 -0.66 3.22
C GLU A 280 21.74 0.37 4.07
N PHE A 281 22.37 1.36 3.44
CA PHE A 281 23.06 2.43 4.16
C PHE A 281 22.15 3.16 5.13
N PHE A 282 21.00 3.66 4.67
CA PHE A 282 20.10 4.43 5.53
C PHE A 282 19.37 3.54 6.55
N ALA A 283 18.98 2.33 6.16
CA ALA A 283 18.28 1.39 7.03
C ALA A 283 19.15 0.97 8.23
N PHE A 284 20.45 0.75 8.02
CA PHE A 284 21.37 0.30 9.07
C PHE A 284 22.15 1.43 9.76
N SER A 285 21.94 2.68 9.32
CA SER A 285 22.47 3.86 9.99
C SER A 285 21.61 4.23 11.22
N ARG A 286 22.07 3.89 12.42
CA ARG A 286 21.37 4.17 13.70
C ARG A 286 20.97 5.64 13.90
N GLU A 287 21.80 6.57 13.42
CA GLU A 287 21.55 8.00 13.55
C GLU A 287 20.65 8.58 12.44
N SER A 288 20.25 7.76 11.47
CA SER A 288 19.44 8.25 10.36
C SER A 288 17.97 8.38 10.75
N PRO A 289 17.34 9.57 10.59
CA PRO A 289 15.89 9.72 10.74
C PRO A 289 15.11 9.05 9.60
N HIS A 290 15.80 8.55 8.57
CA HIS A 290 15.23 7.93 7.37
C HIS A 290 15.31 6.40 7.41
N SER A 291 15.80 5.83 8.52
CA SER A 291 16.04 4.39 8.65
C SER A 291 14.80 3.56 8.37
N LEU A 292 13.64 3.91 8.95
CA LEU A 292 12.39 3.18 8.75
C LEU A 292 11.93 3.21 7.28
N ALA A 293 11.98 4.37 6.62
CA ALA A 293 11.58 4.51 5.22
C ALA A 293 12.53 3.77 4.27
N ALA A 294 13.83 3.79 4.57
CA ALA A 294 14.82 3.01 3.83
C ALA A 294 14.62 1.50 4.03
N PHE A 295 14.29 1.07 5.24
CA PHE A 295 14.03 -0.33 5.56
C PHE A 295 12.73 -0.84 4.92
N GLU A 296 11.68 -0.01 4.86
CA GLU A 296 10.49 -0.27 4.06
C GLU A 296 10.84 -0.40 2.56
N ALA A 297 11.59 0.56 2.01
CA ALA A 297 12.00 0.55 0.61
C ALA A 297 12.83 -0.68 0.24
N LEU A 298 13.72 -1.12 1.13
CA LEU A 298 14.48 -2.37 1.01
C LEU A 298 13.54 -3.60 1.00
N GLY A 299 12.50 -3.59 1.84
CA GLY A 299 11.44 -4.60 1.82
C GLY A 299 10.74 -4.71 0.47
N TYR A 300 10.36 -3.57 -0.12
CA TYR A 300 9.80 -3.55 -1.48
C TYR A 300 10.78 -4.08 -2.52
N LEU A 301 12.04 -3.62 -2.49
CA LEU A 301 13.05 -4.01 -3.49
C LEU A 301 13.37 -5.51 -3.44
N THR A 302 13.36 -6.10 -2.25
CA THR A 302 13.68 -7.53 -2.03
C THR A 302 12.48 -8.46 -2.20
N ALA A 303 11.25 -7.95 -2.12
CA ALA A 303 10.03 -8.77 -2.24
C ALA A 303 9.96 -9.64 -3.53
N PRO A 304 10.44 -9.20 -4.70
CA PRO A 304 10.50 -10.05 -5.90
C PRO A 304 11.68 -11.04 -5.93
N HIS A 305 12.62 -10.96 -4.99
CA HIS A 305 13.92 -11.66 -5.03
C HIS A 305 14.16 -12.45 -3.74
N PRO A 306 13.63 -13.69 -3.61
CA PRO A 306 13.74 -14.49 -2.39
C PRO A 306 15.17 -14.67 -1.88
N GLN A 307 16.14 -14.79 -2.80
CA GLN A 307 17.56 -14.95 -2.45
C GLN A 307 18.07 -13.83 -1.53
N LEU A 308 17.64 -12.58 -1.76
CA LEU A 308 18.07 -11.44 -0.96
C LEU A 308 17.57 -11.46 0.49
N LEU A 309 16.45 -12.15 0.76
CA LEU A 309 15.94 -12.35 2.11
C LEU A 309 16.62 -13.52 2.83
N MET A 310 17.31 -14.38 2.09
CA MET A 310 18.09 -15.50 2.63
C MET A 310 19.57 -15.15 2.81
N ASP A 311 20.06 -14.14 2.09
CA ASP A 311 21.43 -13.66 2.14
C ASP A 311 21.70 -12.78 3.38
N ASP A 312 22.94 -12.85 3.87
CA ASP A 312 23.47 -11.87 4.83
C ASP A 312 23.81 -10.56 4.09
N PRO A 313 23.58 -9.38 4.70
CA PRO A 313 23.27 -9.15 6.12
C PRO A 313 21.76 -9.09 6.45
N LEU A 314 20.88 -9.11 5.45
CA LEU A 314 19.46 -8.82 5.64
C LEU A 314 18.76 -9.91 6.47
N ARG A 315 19.07 -11.17 6.20
CA ARG A 315 18.57 -12.31 6.97
C ARG A 315 18.87 -12.17 8.46
N LYS A 316 20.13 -11.92 8.81
CA LYS A 316 20.56 -11.74 10.20
C LYS A 316 19.82 -10.59 10.88
N THR A 317 19.64 -9.46 10.19
CA THR A 317 18.92 -8.31 10.73
C THR A 317 17.44 -8.64 10.98
N TYR A 318 16.76 -9.28 10.03
CA TYR A 318 15.36 -9.68 10.20
C TYR A 318 15.20 -10.67 11.36
N SER A 319 16.04 -11.70 11.43
CA SER A 319 16.00 -12.67 12.53
C SER A 319 16.25 -12.00 13.88
N THR A 320 17.19 -11.05 13.95
CA THR A 320 17.48 -10.30 15.19
C THR A 320 16.29 -9.43 15.60
N LEU A 321 15.68 -8.70 14.66
CA LEU A 321 14.52 -7.84 14.94
C LEU A 321 13.30 -8.66 15.39
N LEU A 322 13.10 -9.85 14.85
CA LEU A 322 11.95 -10.69 15.22
C LEU A 322 12.11 -11.41 16.56
N THR A 323 13.26 -11.30 17.24
CA THR A 323 13.41 -11.82 18.60
C THR A 323 12.49 -11.07 19.58
N PRO A 324 11.83 -11.76 20.52
CA PRO A 324 10.86 -11.13 21.43
C PRO A 324 11.52 -10.16 22.43
N GLU A 325 12.79 -10.38 22.77
CA GLU A 325 13.50 -9.70 23.87
C GLU A 325 13.87 -8.24 23.58
N ASN A 326 14.05 -7.86 22.30
CA ASN A 326 14.51 -6.51 21.96
C ASN A 326 13.35 -5.49 21.96
N VAL A 327 13.13 -4.73 23.03
CA VAL A 327 12.03 -3.73 23.09
C VAL A 327 12.38 -2.43 22.36
N GLU A 328 13.65 -2.18 22.05
CA GLU A 328 14.14 -0.85 21.64
C GLU A 328 13.81 -0.48 20.18
N ASP A 329 13.37 -1.42 19.34
CA ASP A 329 13.16 -1.21 17.89
C ASP A 329 11.75 -1.58 17.39
N MET A 330 10.72 -1.32 18.18
CA MET A 330 9.33 -1.69 17.84
C MET A 330 8.86 -1.30 16.43
N PRO A 331 9.12 -0.07 15.91
CA PRO A 331 8.75 0.29 14.54
C PRO A 331 9.44 -0.59 13.48
N MET A 332 10.70 -0.94 13.68
CA MET A 332 11.46 -1.80 12.75
C MET A 332 10.96 -3.24 12.80
N LYS A 333 10.54 -3.75 13.97
CA LYS A 333 9.91 -5.07 14.06
C LYS A 333 8.61 -5.15 13.28
N ILE A 334 7.73 -4.15 13.48
CA ILE A 334 6.47 -4.05 12.75
C ILE A 334 6.74 -3.97 11.24
N GLN A 335 7.72 -3.16 10.84
CA GLN A 335 8.09 -3.05 9.43
C GLN A 335 8.69 -4.33 8.86
N THR A 336 9.47 -5.08 9.64
CA THR A 336 9.99 -6.41 9.24
C THR A 336 8.84 -7.36 8.88
N LEU A 337 7.82 -7.42 9.74
CA LEU A 337 6.62 -8.24 9.49
C LEU A 337 5.83 -7.76 8.26
N ARG A 338 5.72 -6.44 8.05
CA ARG A 338 5.10 -5.88 6.84
C ARG A 338 5.87 -6.23 5.58
N ASN A 339 7.20 -6.14 5.61
CA ASN A 339 8.06 -6.51 4.49
C ASN A 339 7.93 -8.01 4.16
N LEU A 340 7.91 -8.88 5.18
CA LEU A 340 7.67 -10.31 4.99
C LEU A 340 6.27 -10.58 4.42
N ASN A 341 5.25 -9.86 4.87
CA ASN A 341 3.89 -10.00 4.33
C ASN A 341 3.83 -9.60 2.85
N LEU A 342 4.44 -8.47 2.51
CA LEU A 342 4.59 -8.00 1.13
C LEU A 342 5.31 -9.02 0.25
N PHE A 343 6.38 -9.64 0.75
CA PHE A 343 7.09 -10.71 0.05
C PHE A 343 6.15 -11.87 -0.30
N VAL A 344 5.35 -12.36 0.65
CA VAL A 344 4.38 -13.44 0.40
C VAL A 344 3.35 -13.03 -0.66
N ASP A 345 2.81 -11.81 -0.56
CA ASP A 345 1.84 -11.30 -1.54
C ASP A 345 2.44 -11.24 -2.95
N ARG A 346 3.69 -10.78 -3.08
CA ARG A 346 4.37 -10.68 -4.38
C ARG A 346 4.76 -12.01 -4.99
N GLN A 347 5.25 -12.95 -4.19
CA GLN A 347 5.60 -14.27 -4.71
C GLN A 347 4.34 -15.05 -5.15
N SER A 348 3.23 -14.88 -4.42
CA SER A 348 1.97 -15.56 -4.74
C SER A 348 1.26 -15.04 -6.00
N SER A 349 1.42 -13.76 -6.34
CA SER A 349 0.88 -13.19 -7.59
C SER A 349 1.70 -13.58 -8.83
N GLN A 350 2.96 -14.00 -8.64
CA GLN A 350 3.83 -14.47 -9.73
C GLN A 350 3.75 -15.98 -9.96
N SER A 351 3.18 -16.75 -9.03
CA SER A 351 3.13 -18.21 -9.07
C SER A 351 2.01 -18.76 -9.97
N GLY A 352 1.94 -18.28 -11.22
CA GLY A 352 1.23 -18.94 -12.31
C GLY A 352 1.92 -20.25 -12.70
N GLY A 353 1.86 -21.26 -11.83
CA GLY A 353 1.95 -22.67 -12.24
C GLY A 353 3.27 -23.43 -12.20
N ARG A 354 4.40 -22.99 -11.61
CA ARG A 354 5.61 -23.86 -11.49
C ARG A 354 6.39 -23.78 -10.17
N ASN A 355 6.94 -24.96 -9.80
CA ASN A 355 7.51 -25.41 -8.52
C ASN A 355 8.75 -24.70 -7.89
N PRO A 356 9.66 -24.00 -8.61
CA PRO A 356 10.89 -23.50 -7.97
C PRO A 356 10.66 -22.25 -7.11
N VAL A 357 9.83 -21.32 -7.58
CA VAL A 357 9.47 -20.10 -6.84
C VAL A 357 8.73 -20.45 -5.54
N MET A 358 7.87 -21.47 -5.59
CA MET A 358 7.17 -21.98 -4.41
C MET A 358 8.14 -22.58 -3.39
N ARG A 359 9.20 -23.27 -3.84
CA ARG A 359 10.22 -23.82 -2.93
C ARG A 359 10.99 -22.71 -2.22
N GLU A 360 11.46 -21.69 -2.94
CA GLU A 360 12.18 -20.57 -2.34
C GLU A 360 11.30 -19.76 -1.37
N LEU A 361 10.02 -19.58 -1.70
CA LEU A 361 9.01 -18.98 -0.82
C LEU A 361 8.88 -19.77 0.49
N LEU A 362 8.70 -21.09 0.39
CA LEU A 362 8.56 -21.97 1.57
C LEU A 362 9.81 -21.95 2.45
N VAL A 363 11.01 -22.05 1.86
CA VAL A 363 12.28 -21.99 2.60
C VAL A 363 12.42 -20.65 3.33
N THR A 364 12.13 -19.55 2.65
CA THR A 364 12.19 -18.20 3.25
C THR A 364 11.21 -18.07 4.42
N ILE A 365 9.97 -18.55 4.28
CA ILE A 365 8.96 -18.52 5.35
C ILE A 365 9.43 -19.36 6.55
N GLN A 366 9.97 -20.55 6.33
CA GLN A 366 10.45 -21.43 7.40
C GLN A 366 11.54 -20.79 8.27
N ILE A 367 12.40 -19.94 7.69
CA ILE A 367 13.44 -19.21 8.45
C ILE A 367 12.82 -18.30 9.52
N TYR A 368 11.69 -17.65 9.22
CA TYR A 368 11.10 -16.63 10.07
C TYR A 368 9.90 -17.13 10.88
N TRP A 369 9.31 -18.27 10.51
CA TRP A 369 8.03 -18.76 11.03
C TRP A 369 7.99 -18.89 12.56
N GLU A 370 9.01 -19.52 13.15
CA GLU A 370 9.08 -19.72 14.61
C GLU A 370 9.13 -18.39 15.37
N ALA A 371 9.88 -17.41 14.86
CA ALA A 371 9.94 -16.08 15.46
C ALA A 371 8.57 -15.38 15.40
N VAL A 372 7.88 -15.45 14.24
CA VAL A 372 6.57 -14.81 14.10
C VAL A 372 5.51 -15.44 15.01
N LYS A 373 5.52 -16.77 15.20
CA LYS A 373 4.61 -17.44 16.14
C LYS A 373 4.75 -16.88 17.55
N ASN A 374 5.97 -16.63 18.01
CA ASN A 374 6.22 -16.06 19.33
C ASN A 374 5.72 -14.62 19.43
N LEU A 375 5.81 -13.83 18.36
CA LEU A 375 5.35 -12.44 18.33
C LEU A 375 3.82 -12.28 18.39
N ILE A 376 3.06 -13.31 18.03
CA ILE A 376 1.59 -13.32 18.21
C ILE A 376 1.20 -13.21 19.68
N PHE A 377 2.07 -13.62 20.60
CA PHE A 377 1.86 -13.51 22.05
C PHE A 377 2.51 -12.27 22.68
N SER A 378 3.02 -11.33 21.86
CA SER A 378 3.61 -10.08 22.36
C SER A 378 2.62 -9.26 23.19
N SER A 379 3.11 -8.48 24.16
CA SER A 379 2.28 -7.51 24.89
C SER A 379 1.82 -6.34 24.02
N ASP A 380 2.57 -6.03 22.95
CA ASP A 380 2.26 -4.92 22.04
C ASP A 380 1.20 -5.30 20.99
N ALA A 381 0.12 -4.52 20.95
CA ALA A 381 -1.03 -4.81 20.09
C ALA A 381 -0.75 -4.61 18.59
N ALA A 382 0.10 -3.65 18.22
CA ALA A 382 0.43 -3.38 16.81
C ALA A 382 1.36 -4.47 16.24
N LEU A 383 2.28 -4.97 17.06
CA LEU A 383 3.15 -6.09 16.72
C LEU A 383 2.34 -7.39 16.62
N ARG A 384 1.47 -7.68 17.58
CA ARG A 384 0.54 -8.82 17.49
C ARG A 384 -0.29 -8.77 16.22
N LEU A 385 -0.87 -7.62 15.89
CA LEU A 385 -1.67 -7.46 14.68
C LEU A 385 -0.85 -7.70 13.42
N SER A 386 0.38 -7.18 13.35
CA SER A 386 1.24 -7.36 12.18
C SER A 386 1.71 -8.82 12.02
N ALA A 387 2.03 -9.49 13.13
CA ALA A 387 2.41 -10.90 13.15
C ALA A 387 1.24 -11.80 12.74
N ALA A 388 0.05 -11.50 13.29
CA ALA A 388 -1.19 -12.16 12.90
C ALA A 388 -1.50 -11.99 11.41
N LYS A 389 -1.26 -10.79 10.83
CA LYS A 389 -1.54 -10.54 9.41
C LYS A 389 -0.68 -11.45 8.55
N PHE A 390 0.63 -11.49 8.84
CA PHE A 390 1.55 -12.41 8.19
C PHE A 390 1.15 -13.87 8.35
N ALA A 391 0.81 -14.30 9.57
CA ALA A 391 0.43 -15.68 9.84
C ALA A 391 -0.83 -16.09 9.04
N THR A 392 -1.88 -15.26 9.03
CA THR A 392 -3.06 -15.48 8.21
C THR A 392 -2.71 -15.56 6.73
N ASN A 393 -1.81 -14.69 6.25
CA ASN A 393 -1.40 -14.64 4.85
C ASN A 393 -0.69 -15.91 4.38
N VAL A 394 0.15 -16.48 5.25
CA VAL A 394 0.90 -17.71 5.03
C VAL A 394 -0.03 -18.94 5.12
N ILE A 395 -0.93 -18.97 6.10
CA ILE A 395 -1.89 -20.06 6.31
C ILE A 395 -2.91 -20.12 5.18
N SER A 396 -3.47 -18.97 4.75
CA SER A 396 -4.47 -18.92 3.67
C SER A 396 -3.95 -19.41 2.33
N ARG A 397 -2.63 -19.31 2.12
CA ARG A 397 -1.94 -19.83 0.94
C ARG A 397 -1.40 -21.24 1.11
N ARG A 398 -1.71 -21.91 2.23
CA ARG A 398 -1.25 -23.27 2.54
C ARG A 398 0.29 -23.42 2.50
N LEU A 399 1.01 -22.37 2.91
CA LEU A 399 2.48 -22.34 2.93
C LEU A 399 3.08 -22.93 4.22
N VAL A 400 2.21 -23.28 5.19
CA VAL A 400 2.56 -23.99 6.42
C VAL A 400 1.59 -25.14 6.62
N VAL A 401 2.02 -26.17 7.34
CA VAL A 401 1.20 -27.37 7.52
C VAL A 401 0.01 -27.06 8.45
N PRO A 402 -1.23 -27.39 8.05
CA PRO A 402 -2.45 -27.05 8.79
C PRO A 402 -2.42 -27.45 10.28
N HIS A 403 -1.98 -28.67 10.60
CA HIS A 403 -1.93 -29.17 11.98
C HIS A 403 -1.08 -28.31 12.93
N ASN A 404 0.00 -27.71 12.42
CA ASN A 404 0.88 -26.83 13.22
C ASN A 404 0.36 -25.40 13.34
N SER A 405 -0.68 -25.05 12.57
CA SER A 405 -1.26 -23.70 12.51
C SER A 405 -2.61 -23.58 13.25
N ALA A 406 -3.32 -24.69 13.47
CA ALA A 406 -4.64 -24.66 14.14
C ALA A 406 -4.60 -24.07 15.57
N PRO A 407 -3.65 -24.45 16.47
CA PRO A 407 -3.56 -23.82 17.79
C PRO A 407 -3.30 -22.31 17.72
N LEU A 408 -2.53 -21.87 16.71
CA LEU A 408 -2.21 -20.47 16.49
C LEU A 408 -3.45 -19.68 16.04
N LEU A 409 -4.25 -20.25 15.13
CA LEU A 409 -5.51 -19.64 14.69
C LEU A 409 -6.52 -19.52 15.85
N ILE A 410 -6.61 -20.54 16.70
CA ILE A 410 -7.46 -20.51 17.90
C ILE A 410 -6.98 -19.43 18.88
N ALA A 411 -5.67 -19.33 19.10
CA ALA A 411 -5.09 -18.26 19.93
C ALA A 411 -5.40 -16.86 19.36
N MET A 412 -5.28 -16.68 18.04
CA MET A 412 -5.63 -15.42 17.38
C MET A 412 -7.13 -15.10 17.46
N ALA A 413 -7.99 -16.11 17.33
CA ALA A 413 -9.44 -15.97 17.40
C ALA A 413 -9.95 -15.72 18.84
N SER A 414 -9.13 -15.99 19.86
CA SER A 414 -9.46 -15.71 21.27
C SER A 414 -8.92 -14.36 21.78
N ASP A 415 -8.04 -13.70 21.02
CA ASP A 415 -7.56 -12.35 21.36
C ASP A 415 -8.65 -11.30 21.04
N VAL A 416 -9.15 -10.62 22.08
CA VAL A 416 -10.17 -9.56 22.01
C VAL A 416 -9.77 -8.38 21.10
N PHE A 417 -8.47 -8.16 20.93
CA PHE A 417 -7.93 -7.15 20.01
C PHE A 417 -7.91 -7.66 18.57
N LEU A 418 -7.44 -8.88 18.34
CA LEU A 418 -7.28 -9.45 16.98
C LEU A 418 -8.63 -9.87 16.37
N THR A 419 -9.57 -10.36 17.17
CA THR A 419 -10.96 -10.67 16.74
C THR A 419 -11.67 -9.49 16.07
N LYS A 420 -11.24 -8.25 16.32
CA LYS A 420 -11.77 -7.07 15.63
C LYS A 420 -11.30 -6.94 14.19
N PHE A 421 -10.24 -7.65 13.80
CA PHE A 421 -9.55 -7.55 12.51
C PHE A 421 -9.59 -8.86 11.72
N TYR A 422 -9.86 -10.01 12.36
CA TYR A 422 -9.98 -11.30 11.69
C TYR A 422 -11.42 -11.78 11.68
N ASN A 423 -11.83 -12.30 10.53
CA ASN A 423 -13.13 -12.93 10.38
C ASN A 423 -13.08 -14.30 11.08
N THR A 424 -13.74 -14.44 12.23
CA THR A 424 -13.83 -15.73 12.94
C THR A 424 -14.42 -16.83 12.06
N ARG A 425 -15.28 -16.48 11.08
CA ARG A 425 -15.80 -17.43 10.10
C ARG A 425 -14.74 -18.02 9.18
N TYR A 426 -13.64 -17.30 8.91
CA TYR A 426 -12.52 -17.85 8.15
C TYR A 426 -11.83 -18.98 8.94
N VAL A 427 -11.65 -18.78 10.25
CA VAL A 427 -11.04 -19.79 11.13
C VAL A 427 -11.96 -21.00 11.27
N GLU A 428 -13.26 -20.78 11.47
CA GLU A 428 -14.27 -21.85 11.53
C GLU A 428 -14.28 -22.67 10.22
N LYS A 429 -14.42 -22.01 9.06
CA LYS A 429 -14.42 -22.68 7.75
C LYS A 429 -13.11 -23.42 7.47
N TYR A 430 -11.96 -22.85 7.86
CA TYR A 430 -10.66 -23.51 7.70
C TYR A 430 -10.56 -24.79 8.54
N LEU A 431 -11.02 -24.75 9.79
CA LEU A 431 -11.03 -25.94 10.67
C LEU A 431 -12.05 -26.99 10.21
N GLU A 432 -13.19 -26.57 9.67
CA GLU A 432 -14.21 -27.48 9.11
C GLU A 432 -13.73 -28.20 7.83
N CYS A 433 -13.08 -27.49 6.91
CA CYS A 433 -12.57 -28.08 5.67
C CYS A 433 -11.40 -29.04 5.92
N GLU A 434 -10.46 -28.70 6.81
CA GLU A 434 -9.32 -29.57 7.11
C GLU A 434 -9.70 -30.74 8.04
N GLY A 435 -10.75 -30.59 8.85
CA GLY A 435 -11.29 -31.67 9.68
C GLY A 435 -12.07 -32.74 8.90
N THR A 436 -12.50 -32.44 7.67
CA THR A 436 -13.25 -33.37 6.80
C THR A 436 -12.37 -34.16 5.82
N GLU A 437 -11.15 -33.70 5.51
CA GLU A 437 -10.18 -34.42 4.66
C GLU A 437 -9.38 -35.51 5.41
N GLN A 438 -9.59 -35.68 6.73
CA GLN A 438 -8.94 -36.71 7.56
C GLN A 438 -9.92 -37.75 8.15
N GLY A 439 -11.16 -37.79 7.64
CA GLY A 439 -12.19 -38.76 8.03
C GLY A 439 -12.18 -40.04 7.20
#